data_AF-A0AAD9QK38-F1
#
_entry.id   AF-A0AAD9QK38-F1
#
_cell.length_a   1.000
_cell.length_b   1.000
_cell.length_c   1.000
_cell.angle_alpha   90.00
_cell.angle_beta   90.00
_cell.angle_gamma   90.00
#
_symmetry.space_group_name_H-M   'P 1'
#
loop_
_entity.id
_entity.type
_entity.pdbx_description
1 polymer ?
#
loop_
_entity_poly.entity_id
_entity_poly.type
_entity_poly.pdbx_seq_one_letter_code
_entity_poly.pdbx_strand_id
1 'polypeptide(L)'
;MSCLGIAGPHSRSVMTKLTSTDMTNDQFKFLTFKDIDLAGIPVRAMRISYTAGEEFNIGDFGTYALSSLRIEKAFRAWGQEMNMDTTPLEAGLDYFIRFDKGVDFIGREALLKHKEKGIQKKVCMLIVDTNDVDPEGNETIWFGGKVVGNTTSGSYSYRLKKSIALAYLPLELSELGSRVEVELLGTKCPATVVKDPLFETEPTRTRRQEKAAQKVELNRERTNLRAQV
;
A
#
# COMPACT_ATOMS: atom_id res chain seq x y z
N MET A 1 11.99 -24.13 0.86
CA MET A 1 11.35 -23.17 1.80
C MET A 1 10.01 -22.80 1.18
N SER A 2 8.90 -23.16 1.81
CA SER A 2 7.54 -22.81 1.35
C SER A 2 6.96 -21.70 2.24
N CYS A 3 6.07 -20.88 1.69
CA CYS A 3 5.35 -19.84 2.42
C CYS A 3 3.89 -19.86 1.99
N LEU A 4 2.97 -19.68 2.94
CA LEU A 4 1.53 -19.59 2.69
C LEU A 4 0.99 -18.28 3.26
N GLY A 5 0.40 -17.45 2.40
CA GLY A 5 -0.25 -16.21 2.80
C GLY A 5 -1.70 -16.45 3.20
N ILE A 6 -2.03 -16.24 4.48
CA ILE A 6 -3.40 -16.29 4.98
C ILE A 6 -3.83 -14.86 5.30
N ALA A 7 -4.75 -14.31 4.51
CA ALA A 7 -5.10 -12.91 4.58
C ALA A 7 -6.62 -12.68 4.53
N GLY A 8 -7.07 -11.64 5.23
CA GLY A 8 -8.48 -11.27 5.34
C GLY A 8 -8.94 -11.05 6.78
N PRO A 9 -10.12 -10.45 6.97
CA PRO A 9 -10.65 -10.05 8.28
C PRO A 9 -10.83 -11.25 9.21
N HIS A 10 -11.04 -12.45 8.67
CA HIS A 10 -11.23 -13.69 9.45
C HIS A 10 -9.97 -14.56 9.53
N SER A 11 -8.84 -14.11 8.98
CA SER A 11 -7.57 -14.86 9.06
C SER A 11 -7.25 -15.29 10.49
N ARG A 12 -7.45 -14.38 11.46
CA ARG A 12 -7.31 -14.69 12.89
C ARG A 12 -8.27 -15.80 13.34
N SER A 13 -9.56 -15.69 13.04
CA SER A 13 -10.57 -16.68 13.45
C SER A 13 -10.29 -18.07 12.90
N VAL A 14 -9.74 -18.17 11.69
CA VAL A 14 -9.28 -19.44 11.11
C VAL A 14 -8.04 -19.94 11.85
N MET A 15 -7.02 -19.10 12.02
CA MET A 15 -5.77 -19.46 12.67
C MET A 15 -5.94 -19.91 14.12
N THR A 16 -6.78 -19.23 14.90
CA THR A 16 -7.05 -19.57 16.31
C THR A 16 -7.67 -20.97 16.49
N LYS A 17 -8.31 -21.54 15.46
CA LYS A 17 -8.81 -22.93 15.53
C LYS A 17 -7.70 -23.97 15.35
N LEU A 18 -6.54 -23.56 14.83
CA LEU A 18 -5.45 -24.45 14.44
C LEU A 18 -4.22 -24.33 15.35
N THR A 19 -4.23 -23.41 16.32
CA THR A 19 -3.09 -23.19 17.21
C THR A 19 -3.58 -22.76 18.59
N SER A 20 -2.85 -23.14 19.63
CA SER A 20 -3.04 -22.65 21.00
C SER A 20 -2.38 -21.28 21.22
N THR A 21 -1.60 -20.78 20.26
CA THR A 21 -0.94 -19.48 20.36
C THR A 21 -1.95 -18.35 20.32
N ASP A 22 -1.83 -17.38 21.23
CA ASP A 22 -2.66 -16.18 21.22
C ASP A 22 -2.37 -15.30 19.98
N MET A 23 -3.38 -15.19 19.12
CA MET A 23 -3.38 -14.45 17.85
C MET A 23 -4.02 -13.06 17.94
N THR A 24 -4.37 -12.58 19.14
CA THR A 24 -4.94 -11.23 19.36
C THR A 24 -3.97 -10.12 18.94
N ASN A 25 -4.50 -8.90 18.76
CA ASN A 25 -3.68 -7.75 18.36
C ASN A 25 -2.57 -7.42 19.35
N ASP A 26 -2.85 -7.56 20.64
CA ASP A 26 -1.90 -7.21 21.71
C ASP A 26 -0.78 -8.22 21.82
N GLN A 27 -1.11 -9.51 21.67
CA GLN A 27 -0.15 -10.59 21.79
C GLN A 27 0.62 -10.85 20.50
N PHE A 28 0.01 -10.67 19.33
CA PHE A 28 0.67 -10.87 18.04
C PHE A 28 0.57 -9.61 17.17
N LYS A 29 1.45 -8.65 17.44
CA LYS A 29 1.45 -7.32 16.82
C LYS A 29 1.86 -7.36 15.34
N PHE A 30 1.42 -6.38 14.56
CA PHE A 30 1.81 -6.23 13.16
C PHE A 30 3.34 -6.09 13.02
N LEU A 31 3.92 -6.69 11.97
CA LEU A 31 5.37 -6.78 11.72
C LEU A 31 6.17 -7.50 12.79
N THR A 32 5.55 -8.45 13.51
CA THR A 32 6.25 -9.39 14.39
C THR A 32 6.18 -10.81 13.84
N PHE A 33 7.04 -11.69 14.34
CA PHE A 33 7.00 -13.12 14.05
C PHE A 33 6.99 -13.93 15.34
N LYS A 34 6.44 -15.14 15.27
CA LYS A 34 6.46 -16.14 16.34
C LYS A 34 6.65 -17.53 15.73
N ASP A 35 7.42 -18.37 16.41
CA ASP A 35 7.42 -19.80 16.13
C ASP A 35 6.21 -20.41 16.84
N ILE A 36 5.33 -21.08 16.09
CA ILE A 36 4.05 -21.61 16.57
C ILE A 36 3.89 -23.07 16.11
N ASP A 37 3.10 -23.83 16.87
CA ASP A 37 2.49 -25.06 16.37
C ASP A 37 1.19 -24.70 15.65
N LEU A 38 1.05 -25.12 14.39
CA LEU A 38 -0.15 -24.93 13.59
C LEU A 38 -0.64 -26.30 13.10
N ALA A 39 -1.70 -26.81 13.72
CA ALA A 39 -2.26 -28.14 13.48
C ALA A 39 -1.22 -29.28 13.58
N GLY A 40 -0.32 -29.21 14.55
CA GLY A 40 0.76 -30.18 14.75
C GLY A 40 1.98 -29.97 13.84
N ILE A 41 2.00 -28.90 13.04
CA ILE A 41 3.12 -28.56 12.16
C ILE A 41 3.85 -27.32 12.74
N PRO A 42 5.16 -27.42 13.03
CA PRO A 42 5.93 -26.26 13.48
C PRO A 42 6.13 -25.28 12.33
N VAL A 43 5.70 -24.03 12.52
CA VAL A 43 5.83 -22.96 11.52
C VAL A 43 6.34 -21.66 12.15
N ARG A 44 7.04 -20.86 11.36
CA ARG A 44 7.33 -19.46 11.69
C ARG A 44 6.24 -18.57 11.12
N ALA A 45 5.32 -18.13 11.96
CA ALA A 45 4.27 -17.21 11.55
C ALA A 45 4.78 -15.77 11.60
N MET A 46 4.59 -15.02 10.52
CA MET A 46 4.88 -13.57 10.46
C MET A 46 3.59 -12.81 10.21
N ARG A 47 3.27 -11.83 11.05
CA ARG A 47 2.07 -11.01 10.87
C ARG A 47 2.34 -9.88 9.87
N ILE A 48 2.19 -10.20 8.61
CA ILE A 48 2.29 -9.28 7.46
C ILE A 48 1.32 -9.73 6.36
N SER A 49 0.75 -8.79 5.61
CA SER A 49 -0.10 -9.12 4.46
C SER A 49 -0.05 -8.02 3.40
N TYR A 50 -0.05 -8.44 2.13
CA TYR A 50 -0.23 -7.57 0.97
C TYR A 50 -1.71 -7.30 0.64
N THR A 51 -2.64 -8.01 1.30
CA THR A 51 -4.07 -8.05 0.95
C THR A 51 -5.00 -7.93 2.16
N ALA A 52 -6.30 -7.76 1.90
CA ALA A 52 -7.40 -7.90 2.86
C ALA A 52 -8.61 -8.53 2.13
N GLY A 53 -9.03 -9.74 2.51
CA GLY A 53 -10.19 -10.47 1.96
C GLY A 53 -11.54 -10.18 2.63
N GLU A 54 -12.55 -11.03 2.39
CA GLU A 54 -13.92 -10.97 2.94
C GLU A 54 -14.33 -12.28 3.69
N GLU A 55 -15.61 -12.39 4.03
CA GLU A 55 -16.19 -13.20 5.12
C GLU A 55 -16.57 -14.66 4.75
N PHE A 56 -15.94 -15.61 5.45
CA PHE A 56 -16.29 -17.04 5.63
C PHE A 56 -16.48 -17.99 4.42
N ASN A 57 -15.91 -17.67 3.25
CA ASN A 57 -15.65 -18.68 2.22
C ASN A 57 -14.15 -18.71 1.89
N ILE A 58 -13.38 -19.45 2.69
CA ILE A 58 -11.94 -19.61 2.41
C ILE A 58 -11.79 -20.15 0.99
N GLY A 59 -11.00 -19.45 0.20
CA GLY A 59 -10.73 -19.81 -1.18
C GLY A 59 -9.31 -19.46 -1.54
N ASP A 60 -8.80 -20.14 -2.54
CA ASP A 60 -7.49 -19.84 -3.09
C ASP A 60 -7.55 -18.51 -3.85
N PHE A 61 -6.45 -17.76 -3.80
CA PHE A 61 -6.29 -16.57 -4.62
C PHE A 61 -4.94 -16.60 -5.30
N GLY A 62 -4.92 -16.13 -6.55
CA GLY A 62 -3.72 -16.08 -7.37
C GLY A 62 -2.97 -14.75 -7.28
N THR A 63 -1.86 -14.69 -8.00
CA THR A 63 -1.01 -13.50 -8.10
C THR A 63 -1.72 -12.30 -8.74
N TYR A 64 -2.68 -12.51 -9.66
CA TYR A 64 -3.42 -11.41 -10.28
C TYR A 64 -4.36 -10.71 -9.29
N ALA A 65 -5.05 -11.47 -8.44
CA ALA A 65 -5.84 -10.91 -7.35
C ALA A 65 -4.94 -10.14 -6.36
N LEU A 66 -3.77 -10.72 -6.04
CA LEU A 66 -2.77 -10.06 -5.21
C LEU A 66 -2.28 -8.73 -5.81
N SER A 67 -2.05 -8.67 -7.13
CA SER A 67 -1.66 -7.44 -7.84
C SER A 67 -2.72 -6.34 -7.70
N SER A 68 -4.00 -6.65 -7.92
CA SER A 68 -5.07 -5.66 -7.71
C SER A 68 -5.08 -5.15 -6.26
N LEU A 69 -5.05 -6.07 -5.29
CA LEU A 69 -5.13 -5.76 -3.86
C LEU A 69 -3.93 -4.96 -3.32
N ARG A 70 -2.73 -5.16 -3.88
CA ARG A 70 -1.53 -4.42 -3.46
C ARG A 70 -1.48 -3.02 -4.09
N ILE A 71 -1.92 -2.88 -5.35
CA ILE A 71 -1.99 -1.57 -6.02
C ILE A 71 -3.01 -0.69 -5.31
N GLU A 72 -4.17 -1.23 -4.91
CA GLU A 72 -5.14 -0.54 -4.07
C GLU A 72 -4.58 0.02 -2.76
N LYS A 73 -3.58 -0.64 -2.18
CA LYS A 73 -2.85 -0.22 -0.97
C LYS A 73 -1.60 0.60 -1.29
N ALA A 74 -1.39 0.91 -2.56
CA ALA A 74 -0.23 1.58 -3.11
C ALA A 74 1.10 0.96 -2.65
N PHE A 75 1.13 -0.37 -2.51
CA PHE A 75 2.36 -1.09 -2.24
C PHE A 75 3.20 -1.18 -3.51
N ARG A 76 4.43 -0.69 -3.41
CA ARG A 76 5.42 -0.69 -4.48
C ARG A 76 6.00 -2.11 -4.63
N ALA A 77 6.18 -2.55 -5.88
CA ALA A 77 6.83 -3.80 -6.20
C ALA A 77 8.23 -3.55 -6.80
N TRP A 78 9.24 -4.23 -6.27
CA TRP A 78 10.59 -4.18 -6.84
C TRP A 78 10.57 -4.79 -8.25
N GLY A 79 11.25 -4.15 -9.19
CA GLY A 79 11.20 -4.45 -10.62
C GLY A 79 10.06 -3.77 -11.37
N GLN A 80 9.14 -3.08 -10.67
CA GLN A 80 8.06 -2.30 -11.27
C GLN A 80 8.16 -0.83 -10.86
N GLU A 81 7.75 -0.49 -9.63
CA GLU A 81 7.85 0.89 -9.14
C GLU A 81 9.27 1.30 -8.75
N MET A 82 10.13 0.33 -8.45
CA MET A 82 11.52 0.62 -8.13
C MET A 82 12.47 -0.47 -8.62
N ASN A 83 13.59 -0.05 -9.18
CA ASN A 83 14.70 -0.89 -9.62
C ASN A 83 16.00 -0.03 -9.57
N MET A 84 16.98 -0.34 -10.42
CA MET A 84 18.24 0.42 -10.49
C MET A 84 18.11 1.79 -11.20
N ASP A 85 16.99 2.06 -11.87
CA ASP A 85 16.72 3.28 -12.64
C ASP A 85 16.11 4.40 -11.77
N THR A 86 15.74 4.08 -10.54
CA THR A 86 14.92 4.92 -9.66
C THR A 86 15.55 5.06 -8.28
N THR A 87 15.37 6.21 -7.63
CA THR A 87 15.70 6.33 -6.21
C THR A 87 14.50 5.98 -5.33
N PRO A 88 14.73 5.51 -4.08
CA PRO A 88 13.64 5.27 -3.14
C PRO A 88 12.89 6.57 -2.73
N LEU A 89 13.50 7.75 -2.90
CA LEU A 89 12.82 9.02 -2.66
C LEU A 89 11.77 9.30 -3.74
N GLU A 90 12.12 9.10 -5.01
CA GLU A 90 11.18 9.24 -6.13
C GLU A 90 10.08 8.16 -6.07
N ALA A 91 10.40 6.95 -5.59
CA ALA A 91 9.44 5.87 -5.41
C ALA A 91 8.45 6.07 -4.24
N GLY A 92 8.64 7.12 -3.41
CA GLY A 92 7.83 7.37 -2.21
C GLY A 92 8.10 6.39 -1.07
N LEU A 93 9.34 5.91 -0.95
CA LEU A 93 9.79 4.93 0.06
C LEU A 93 10.61 5.57 1.18
N ASP A 94 10.58 6.89 1.32
CA ASP A 94 11.29 7.65 2.36
C ASP A 94 10.92 7.17 3.77
N TYR A 95 9.68 6.71 3.98
CA TYR A 95 9.22 6.11 5.23
C TYR A 95 10.08 4.91 5.68
N PHE A 96 10.69 4.17 4.75
CA PHE A 96 11.51 2.99 5.05
C PHE A 96 13.00 3.32 5.24
N ILE A 97 13.40 4.57 5.00
CA ILE A 97 14.79 5.01 5.12
C ILE A 97 14.99 5.63 6.52
N ARG A 98 16.11 5.29 7.18
CA ARG A 98 16.50 5.84 8.48
C ARG A 98 17.87 6.49 8.37
N PHE A 99 17.88 7.78 8.01
CA PHE A 99 19.10 8.59 7.87
C PHE A 99 19.84 8.81 9.19
N ASP A 100 19.10 8.71 10.29
CA ASP A 100 19.47 8.98 11.68
C ASP A 100 19.84 7.73 12.48
N LYS A 101 19.91 6.54 11.85
CA LYS A 101 20.21 5.26 12.53
C LYS A 101 21.64 5.19 13.12
N GLY A 102 22.48 6.21 12.92
CA GLY A 102 23.84 6.25 13.44
C GLY A 102 24.83 5.32 12.74
N VAL A 103 24.47 4.81 11.56
CA VAL A 103 25.32 3.93 10.72
C VAL A 103 25.37 4.51 9.31
N ASP A 104 26.56 4.49 8.71
CA ASP A 104 26.74 4.89 7.31
C ASP A 104 26.44 3.71 6.37
N PHE A 105 25.18 3.63 5.93
CA PHE A 105 24.72 2.58 5.02
C PHE A 105 25.03 2.92 3.55
N ILE A 106 25.15 1.89 2.71
CA ILE A 106 25.44 2.05 1.28
C ILE A 106 24.38 2.96 0.62
N GLY A 107 24.85 4.03 -0.03
CA GLY A 107 23.99 5.01 -0.70
C GLY A 107 23.45 6.14 0.18
N ARG A 108 23.78 6.17 1.49
CA ARG A 108 23.32 7.21 2.43
C ARG A 108 23.64 8.63 1.98
N GLU A 109 24.92 8.90 1.68
CA GLU A 109 25.37 10.23 1.26
C GLU A 109 24.71 10.67 -0.05
N ALA A 110 24.60 9.76 -1.02
CA ALA A 110 23.94 10.02 -2.30
C ALA A 110 22.46 10.37 -2.11
N LEU A 111 21.76 9.66 -1.23
CA LEU A 111 20.35 9.94 -0.91
C LEU A 111 20.16 11.27 -0.17
N LEU A 112 21.10 11.65 0.72
CA LEU A 112 21.06 12.96 1.37
C LEU A 112 21.22 14.09 0.35
N LYS A 113 22.22 13.99 -0.54
CA LYS A 113 22.41 14.95 -1.63
C LYS A 113 21.20 15.02 -2.56
N HIS A 114 20.59 13.88 -2.89
CA HIS A 114 19.38 13.84 -3.71
C HIS A 114 18.19 14.49 -3.00
N LYS A 115 18.04 14.26 -1.70
CA LYS A 115 17.00 14.89 -0.87
C LYS A 115 17.16 16.41 -0.81
N GLU A 116 18.38 16.91 -0.68
CA GLU A 116 18.70 18.35 -0.69
C GLU A 116 18.42 18.99 -2.06
N LYS A 117 18.80 18.32 -3.15
CA LYS A 117 18.54 18.78 -4.52
C LYS A 117 17.05 18.80 -4.87
N GLY A 118 16.28 17.90 -4.27
CA GLY A 118 14.85 17.71 -4.56
C GLY A 118 14.62 16.73 -5.72
N ILE A 119 13.59 15.89 -5.57
CA ILE A 119 13.14 14.96 -6.61
C ILE A 119 12.50 15.74 -7.78
N GLN A 120 12.55 15.19 -8.98
CA GLN A 120 11.94 15.81 -10.18
C GLN A 120 10.66 15.10 -10.62
N LYS A 121 10.53 13.83 -10.23
CA LYS A 121 9.37 12.98 -10.50
C LYS A 121 9.06 12.14 -9.26
N LYS A 122 7.83 11.65 -9.16
CA LYS A 122 7.42 10.72 -8.12
C LYS A 122 6.40 9.71 -8.62
N VAL A 123 6.30 8.59 -7.90
CA VAL A 123 5.22 7.62 -8.11
C VAL A 123 3.90 8.19 -7.59
N CYS A 124 2.88 8.22 -8.45
CA CYS A 124 1.51 8.65 -8.19
C CYS A 124 0.52 7.51 -8.41
N MET A 125 -0.62 7.57 -7.73
CA MET A 125 -1.77 6.71 -8.00
C MET A 125 -2.71 7.39 -9.00
N LEU A 126 -3.12 6.65 -10.01
CA LEU A 126 -4.05 7.09 -11.04
C LEU A 126 -5.33 6.26 -11.00
N ILE A 127 -6.47 6.92 -11.21
CA ILE A 127 -7.68 6.28 -11.74
C ILE A 127 -7.72 6.58 -13.23
N VAL A 128 -7.83 5.53 -14.05
CA VAL A 128 -7.87 5.62 -15.51
C VAL A 128 -9.29 5.31 -15.98
N ASP A 129 -9.86 6.19 -16.81
CA ASP A 129 -11.18 6.01 -17.39
C ASP A 129 -11.05 5.18 -18.68
N THR A 130 -11.33 3.88 -18.54
CA THR A 130 -11.23 2.86 -19.59
C THR A 130 -12.59 2.21 -19.85
N ASN A 131 -12.68 1.44 -20.95
CA ASN A 131 -13.89 0.70 -21.32
C ASN A 131 -13.68 -0.82 -21.16
N ASP A 132 -12.71 -1.39 -21.88
CA ASP A 132 -12.53 -2.83 -22.07
C ASP A 132 -11.07 -3.30 -21.89
N VAL A 133 -10.17 -2.40 -21.48
CA VAL A 133 -8.76 -2.67 -21.26
C VAL A 133 -8.28 -1.98 -19.98
N ASP A 134 -7.42 -2.68 -19.23
CA ASP A 134 -6.76 -2.16 -18.04
C ASP A 134 -5.28 -1.87 -18.33
N PRO A 135 -4.68 -0.86 -17.69
CA PRO A 135 -3.23 -0.72 -17.69
C PRO A 135 -2.59 -1.90 -16.95
N GLU A 136 -1.42 -2.33 -17.40
CA GLU A 136 -0.58 -3.33 -16.73
C GLU A 136 0.76 -2.75 -16.26
N GLY A 137 1.23 -1.66 -16.89
CA GLY A 137 2.54 -1.05 -16.68
C GLY A 137 3.29 -0.84 -18.00
N ASN A 138 4.23 0.10 -18.01
CA ASN A 138 5.03 0.53 -19.18
C ASN A 138 4.24 1.30 -20.26
N GLU A 139 3.00 1.68 -20.00
CA GLU A 139 2.24 2.53 -20.91
C GLU A 139 2.65 4.00 -20.78
N THR A 140 2.67 4.71 -21.90
CA THR A 140 3.06 6.13 -21.94
C THR A 140 1.96 7.02 -21.38
N ILE A 141 2.38 8.02 -20.62
CA ILE A 141 1.48 9.04 -20.07
C ILE A 141 1.71 10.36 -20.79
N TRP A 142 0.63 10.96 -21.23
CA TRP A 142 0.60 12.18 -22.02
C TRP A 142 -0.02 13.34 -21.24
N PHE A 143 0.52 14.54 -21.49
CA PHE A 143 -0.05 15.80 -21.05
C PHE A 143 0.32 16.90 -22.05
N GLY A 144 -0.67 17.67 -22.51
CA GLY A 144 -0.44 18.75 -23.49
C GLY A 144 0.22 18.27 -24.79
N GLY A 145 -0.11 17.06 -25.25
CA GLY A 145 0.45 16.49 -26.48
C GLY A 145 1.90 15.99 -26.37
N LYS A 146 2.48 15.94 -25.18
CA LYS A 146 3.83 15.41 -24.92
C LYS A 146 3.77 14.23 -23.97
N VAL A 147 4.69 13.28 -24.14
CA VAL A 147 4.92 12.21 -23.15
C VAL A 147 5.61 12.83 -21.94
N VAL A 148 5.02 12.63 -20.77
CA VAL A 148 5.49 13.19 -19.49
C VAL A 148 5.88 12.11 -18.47
N GLY A 149 5.55 10.85 -18.74
CA GLY A 149 5.88 9.74 -17.85
C GLY A 149 5.40 8.40 -18.38
N ASN A 150 5.41 7.42 -17.49
CA ASN A 150 4.90 6.08 -17.78
C ASN A 150 4.22 5.49 -16.54
N THR A 151 3.26 4.61 -16.78
CA THR A 151 2.76 3.69 -15.75
C THR A 151 3.86 2.68 -15.41
N THR A 152 3.94 2.27 -14.15
CA THR A 152 4.84 1.21 -13.67
C THR A 152 4.08 -0.08 -13.39
N SER A 153 2.81 0.04 -12.99
CA SER A 153 1.93 -1.11 -12.78
C SER A 153 0.49 -0.68 -12.92
N GLY A 154 -0.37 -1.59 -13.32
CA GLY A 154 -1.81 -1.36 -13.37
C GLY A 154 -2.63 -2.60 -13.06
N SER A 155 -3.92 -2.37 -12.80
CA SER A 155 -4.92 -3.42 -12.62
C SER A 155 -6.33 -2.82 -12.61
N TYR A 156 -7.35 -3.68 -12.71
CA TYR A 156 -8.71 -3.29 -12.33
C TYR A 156 -8.90 -3.30 -10.81
N SER A 157 -9.42 -2.20 -10.25
CA SER A 157 -9.96 -2.19 -8.89
C SER A 157 -11.38 -2.70 -8.91
N TYR A 158 -11.57 -3.94 -8.46
CA TYR A 158 -12.90 -4.54 -8.33
C TYR A 158 -13.79 -3.81 -7.33
N ARG A 159 -13.19 -3.15 -6.33
CA ARG A 159 -13.93 -2.39 -5.32
C ARG A 159 -14.42 -1.03 -5.84
N LEU A 160 -13.61 -0.34 -6.65
CA LEU A 160 -13.99 0.94 -7.26
C LEU A 160 -14.72 0.79 -8.59
N LYS A 161 -14.66 -0.41 -9.20
CA LYS A 161 -15.11 -0.67 -10.57
C LYS A 161 -14.43 0.24 -11.60
N LYS A 162 -13.13 0.44 -11.44
CA LYS A 162 -12.30 1.35 -12.24
C LYS A 162 -10.89 0.78 -12.42
N SER A 163 -10.26 1.07 -13.55
CA SER A 163 -8.84 0.80 -13.76
C SER A 163 -8.00 1.74 -12.90
N ILE A 164 -6.94 1.19 -12.31
CA ILE A 164 -6.00 1.91 -11.46
C ILE A 164 -4.57 1.64 -11.91
N ALA A 165 -3.70 2.64 -11.78
CA ALA A 165 -2.29 2.50 -12.11
C ALA A 165 -1.39 3.24 -11.12
N LEU A 166 -0.20 2.70 -10.89
CA LEU A 166 0.94 3.43 -10.35
C LEU A 166 1.76 3.98 -11.51
N ALA A 167 2.25 5.19 -11.38
CA ALA A 167 2.93 5.88 -12.47
C ALA A 167 3.96 6.89 -11.99
N TYR A 168 5.07 7.02 -12.71
CA TYR A 168 5.98 8.14 -12.51
C TYR A 168 5.46 9.38 -13.24
N LEU A 169 5.27 10.46 -12.49
CA LEU A 169 4.91 11.78 -13.03
C LEU A 169 5.88 12.86 -12.56
N PRO A 170 6.13 13.90 -13.38
CA PRO A 170 6.78 15.13 -12.95
C PRO A 170 6.05 15.76 -11.77
N LEU A 171 6.77 16.48 -10.90
CA LEU A 171 6.18 17.04 -9.68
C LEU A 171 4.99 17.97 -9.96
N GLU A 172 5.08 18.77 -11.02
CA GLU A 172 4.04 19.70 -11.45
C GLU A 172 2.73 19.03 -11.91
N LEU A 173 2.77 17.73 -12.22
CA LEU A 173 1.60 16.91 -12.57
C LEU A 173 1.25 15.89 -11.49
N SER A 174 1.92 15.94 -10.34
CA SER A 174 1.77 14.95 -9.26
C SER A 174 0.75 15.36 -8.18
N GLU A 175 0.11 16.52 -8.33
CA GLU A 175 -0.88 17.03 -7.38
C GLU A 175 -2.21 16.29 -7.51
N LEU A 176 -2.93 16.16 -6.39
CA LEU A 176 -4.24 15.51 -6.38
C LEU A 176 -5.23 16.24 -7.29
N GLY A 177 -5.92 15.48 -8.14
CA GLY A 177 -6.85 16.02 -9.14
C GLY A 177 -6.21 16.38 -10.47
N SER A 178 -4.88 16.36 -10.59
CA SER A 178 -4.18 16.54 -11.87
C SER A 178 -4.68 15.55 -12.91
N ARG A 179 -4.87 16.02 -14.14
CA ARG A 179 -5.38 15.23 -15.26
C ARG A 179 -4.27 14.96 -16.26
N VAL A 180 -4.15 13.70 -16.67
CA VAL A 180 -3.21 13.22 -17.70
C VAL A 180 -3.93 12.20 -18.58
N GLU A 181 -3.30 11.73 -19.64
CA GLU A 181 -3.87 10.68 -20.50
C GLU A 181 -2.93 9.47 -20.51
N VAL A 182 -3.44 8.27 -20.25
CA VAL A 182 -2.68 7.02 -20.36
C VAL A 182 -2.99 6.41 -21.73
N GLU A 183 -1.96 6.10 -22.51
CA GLU A 183 -2.16 5.47 -23.82
C GLU A 183 -2.30 3.95 -23.68
N LEU A 184 -3.50 3.43 -23.92
CA LEU A 184 -3.81 2.00 -23.92
C LEU A 184 -4.20 1.57 -25.33
N LEU A 185 -3.43 0.64 -25.91
CA LEU A 185 -3.67 0.09 -27.25
C LEU A 185 -3.90 1.18 -28.32
N GLY A 186 -3.13 2.27 -28.27
CA GLY A 186 -3.22 3.41 -29.20
C GLY A 186 -4.33 4.42 -28.89
N THR A 187 -5.13 4.19 -27.84
CA THR A 187 -6.17 5.12 -27.38
C THR A 187 -5.72 5.86 -26.14
N LYS A 188 -5.86 7.20 -26.12
CA LYS A 188 -5.55 8.03 -24.96
C LYS A 188 -6.73 8.05 -23.99
N CYS A 189 -6.60 7.31 -22.90
CA CYS A 189 -7.60 7.22 -21.84
C CYS A 189 -7.35 8.33 -20.80
N PRO A 190 -8.35 9.18 -20.48
CA PRO A 190 -8.22 10.15 -19.42
C PRO A 190 -7.90 9.49 -18.08
N ALA A 191 -7.00 10.09 -17.31
CA ALA A 191 -6.63 9.63 -15.99
C ALA A 191 -6.51 10.78 -15.00
N THR A 192 -6.76 10.47 -13.72
CA THR A 192 -6.72 11.45 -12.62
C THR A 192 -5.76 10.99 -11.54
N VAL A 193 -4.89 11.89 -11.10
CA VAL A 193 -4.07 11.67 -9.91
C VAL A 193 -4.96 11.70 -8.68
N VAL A 194 -4.91 10.63 -7.91
CA VAL A 194 -5.69 10.46 -6.68
C VAL A 194 -4.80 10.19 -5.49
N LYS A 195 -5.38 10.32 -4.30
CA LYS A 195 -4.67 10.09 -3.06
C LYS A 195 -4.31 8.61 -2.93
N ASP A 196 -3.06 8.32 -2.60
CA ASP A 196 -2.61 6.99 -2.19
C ASP A 196 -2.52 6.87 -0.65
N PRO A 197 -2.77 5.66 -0.09
CA PRO A 197 -3.41 4.52 -0.75
C PRO A 197 -4.90 4.78 -1.01
N LEU A 198 -5.49 4.06 -1.99
CA LEU A 198 -6.93 4.10 -2.25
C LEU A 198 -7.72 3.50 -1.08
N PHE A 199 -7.18 2.43 -0.49
CA PHE A 199 -7.75 1.79 0.68
C PHE A 199 -6.72 1.61 1.80
N GLU A 200 -7.09 2.00 3.01
CA GLU A 200 -6.25 1.84 4.19
C GLU A 200 -5.93 0.35 4.46
N THR A 201 -4.71 0.09 4.91
CA THR A 201 -4.31 -1.24 5.39
C THR A 201 -5.01 -1.55 6.72
N GLU A 202 -5.22 -2.84 7.04
CA GLU A 202 -5.83 -3.25 8.32
C GLU A 202 -5.10 -2.63 9.53
N PRO A 203 -3.75 -2.65 9.63
CA PRO A 203 -3.06 -2.05 10.77
C PRO A 203 -3.28 -0.54 10.89
N THR A 204 -3.37 0.18 9.77
CA THR A 204 -3.63 1.62 9.75
C THR A 204 -5.04 1.93 10.24
N ARG A 205 -6.02 1.16 9.75
CA ARG A 205 -7.43 1.27 10.15
C ARG A 205 -7.61 0.99 11.64
N THR A 206 -7.01 -0.08 12.15
CA THR A 206 -7.08 -0.49 13.56
C THR A 206 -6.50 0.61 14.47
N ARG A 207 -5.29 1.11 14.17
CA ARG A 207 -4.68 2.21 14.93
C ARG A 207 -5.51 3.50 14.91
N ARG A 208 -6.18 3.81 13.78
CA ARG A 208 -7.06 4.99 13.66
C ARG A 208 -8.29 4.83 14.54
N GLN A 209 -8.90 3.65 14.58
CA GLN A 209 -10.05 3.34 15.44
C GLN A 209 -9.69 3.40 16.92
N GLU A 210 -8.55 2.84 17.33
CA GLU A 210 -8.04 2.91 18.71
C GLU A 210 -7.85 4.35 19.18
N LYS A 211 -7.21 5.19 18.35
CA LYS A 211 -7.03 6.62 18.66
C LYS A 211 -8.36 7.37 18.76
N ALA A 212 -9.32 7.03 17.90
CA ALA A 212 -10.64 7.65 17.94
C ALA A 212 -11.39 7.28 19.23
N ALA A 213 -11.35 6.01 19.64
CA ALA A 213 -11.94 5.53 20.88
C ALA A 213 -11.33 6.22 22.11
N GLN A 214 -10.00 6.30 22.20
CA GLN A 214 -9.29 7.00 23.28
C GLN A 214 -9.69 8.48 23.37
N LYS A 215 -9.85 9.16 22.22
CA LYS A 215 -10.27 10.57 22.20
C LYS A 215 -11.70 10.77 22.69
N VAL A 216 -12.61 9.84 22.36
CA VAL A 216 -13.99 9.87 22.85
C VAL A 216 -14.03 9.67 24.36
N GLU A 217 -13.24 8.74 24.88
CA GLU A 217 -13.14 8.44 26.31
C GLU A 217 -12.58 9.63 27.09
N LEU A 218 -11.47 10.23 26.64
CA LEU A 218 -10.88 11.43 27.23
C LEU A 218 -11.86 12.62 27.25
N ASN A 219 -12.67 12.76 26.19
CA ASN A 219 -13.70 13.81 26.13
C ASN A 219 -14.88 13.55 27.07
N ARG A 220 -15.25 12.29 27.31
CA ARG A 220 -16.26 11.91 28.31
C ARG A 220 -15.77 12.21 29.71
N GLU A 221 -14.54 11.83 30.04
CA GLU A 221 -13.92 12.13 31.34
C GLU A 221 -13.85 13.63 31.60
N ARG A 222 -13.43 14.44 30.62
CA ARG A 222 -13.41 15.91 30.71
C ARG A 222 -14.80 16.53 30.89
N THR A 223 -15.81 15.97 30.25
CA THR A 223 -17.21 16.43 30.41
C THR A 223 -17.73 16.09 31.81
N ASN A 224 -17.44 14.89 32.32
CA ASN A 224 -17.85 14.47 33.66
C ASN A 224 -17.16 15.28 34.75
N LEU A 225 -15.86 15.59 34.60
CA LEU A 225 -15.13 16.48 35.51
C LEU A 225 -15.69 17.91 35.54
N ARG A 226 -16.21 18.42 34.42
CA ARG A 226 -16.85 19.74 34.34
C ARG A 226 -18.26 19.77 34.90
N ALA A 227 -18.96 18.64 34.98
CA ALA A 227 -20.29 18.53 35.56
C ALA A 227 -20.28 18.35 37.09
N GLN A 228 -19.09 18.14 37.68
CA GLN A 228 -18.87 17.97 39.13
C GLN A 228 -18.35 19.24 39.82
N VAL A 229 -18.22 20.36 39.08
CA VAL A 229 -17.82 21.70 39.55
C VAL A 229 -18.98 22.65 39.31
#